data_AF-A0A922CYF5-F1
#
_entry.id   AF-A0A922CYF5-F1
#
_cell.length_a   1.000
_cell.length_b   1.000
_cell.length_c   1.000
_cell.angle_alpha   90.00
_cell.angle_beta   90.00
_cell.angle_gamma   90.00
#
_symmetry.space_group_name_H-M   'P 1'
#
loop_
_entity.id
_entity.type
_entity.pdbx_description
1 polymer ?
#
loop_
_entity_poly.entity_id
_entity_poly.type
_entity_poly.pdbx_seq_one_letter_code
_entity_poly.pdbx_strand_id
1 'polypeptide(L)'
;MFAICPGFTRTDMTLSQQMTMDEQVELFDRYKEYAPWQSAHDVGKAVVLLFSTGTTGTSYTVDGGKPPIVSPDRVNISIAFLDSL
;
A
#
# COMPACT_ATOMS: atom_id res chain seq x y z
N MET A 1 -4.19 -20.65 0.63
CA MET A 1 -3.94 -19.41 1.41
C MET A 1 -3.12 -18.45 0.55
N PHE A 2 -3.48 -17.17 0.54
CA PHE A 2 -2.76 -16.10 -0.16
C PHE A 2 -2.36 -15.01 0.83
N ALA A 3 -1.43 -14.14 0.44
CA ALA A 3 -1.07 -12.94 1.19
C ALA A 3 -1.60 -11.69 0.49
N ILE A 4 -1.85 -10.63 1.26
CA ILE A 4 -2.19 -9.31 0.74
C ILE A 4 -1.14 -8.31 1.19
N CYS A 5 -0.77 -7.40 0.29
CA CYS A 5 0.16 -6.31 0.52
C CYS A 5 -0.57 -4.98 0.21
N PRO A 6 -1.32 -4.42 1.17
CA PRO A 6 -2.00 -3.14 0.96
C PRO A 6 -1.00 -1.99 0.88
N GLY A 7 -1.25 -1.04 -0.03
CA GLY A 7 -0.59 0.26 -0.05
C GLY A 7 -1.06 1.18 1.08
N PHE A 8 -0.78 2.49 0.97
CA PHE A 8 -1.16 3.47 1.99
C PHE A 8 -2.67 3.47 2.22
N THR A 9 -3.08 3.07 3.41
CA THR A 9 -4.49 2.81 3.72
C THR A 9 -4.89 3.56 4.99
N ARG A 10 -5.93 4.39 4.89
CA ARG A 10 -6.47 5.14 6.03
C ARG A 10 -7.10 4.19 7.03
N THR A 11 -6.38 3.94 8.13
CA THR A 11 -6.79 3.15 9.30
C THR A 11 -6.31 3.85 10.57
N ASP A 12 -6.78 3.40 11.73
CA ASP A 12 -6.27 3.92 13.01
C ASP A 12 -4.75 3.78 13.13
N MET A 13 -4.16 2.70 12.56
CA MET A 13 -2.72 2.49 12.55
C MET A 13 -1.95 3.61 11.84
N THR A 14 -2.47 4.11 10.72
CA THR A 14 -1.80 5.17 9.94
C THR A 14 -2.16 6.59 10.40
N LEU A 15 -3.28 6.74 11.12
CA LEU A 15 -3.79 8.05 11.57
C LEU A 15 -3.33 8.40 12.99
N SER A 16 -3.04 7.41 13.83
CA SER A 16 -2.75 7.62 15.26
C SER A 16 -1.31 7.29 15.65
N GLN A 17 -0.51 6.73 14.74
CA GLN A 17 0.85 6.29 15.04
C GLN A 17 1.85 6.77 13.98
N GLN A 18 3.10 6.92 14.40
CA GLN A 18 4.21 7.16 13.48
C GLN A 18 4.42 5.92 12.61
N MET A 19 4.43 6.10 11.30
CA MET A 19 4.50 5.00 10.33
C MET A 19 5.92 4.56 9.96
N THR A 20 6.93 5.28 10.45
CA THR A 20 8.35 5.07 10.12
C THR A 20 9.23 5.30 11.35
N MET A 21 10.53 5.03 11.24
CA MET A 21 11.51 5.33 12.28
C MET A 21 11.75 6.85 12.38
N ASP A 22 12.12 7.33 13.57
CA ASP A 22 12.31 8.76 13.86
C ASP A 22 13.24 9.44 12.85
N GLU A 23 14.33 8.77 12.46
CA GLU A 23 15.34 9.28 11.52
C GLU A 23 14.83 9.40 10.08
N GLN A 24 13.66 8.83 9.78
CA GLN A 24 13.08 8.78 8.43
C GLN A 24 11.78 9.59 8.31
N VAL A 25 11.32 10.23 9.39
CA VAL A 25 10.02 10.93 9.42
C VAL A 25 9.94 12.01 8.33
N GLU A 26 10.95 12.87 8.18
CA GLU A 26 10.93 13.94 7.17
C GLU A 26 10.84 13.40 5.73
N LEU A 27 11.64 12.39 5.39
CA LEU A 27 11.63 11.79 4.06
C LEU A 27 10.30 11.06 3.80
N PHE A 28 9.81 10.33 4.79
CA PHE A 28 8.55 9.61 4.72
C PHE A 28 7.35 10.56 4.58
N ASP A 29 7.38 11.70 5.28
CA ASP A 29 6.34 12.72 5.19
C ASP A 29 6.30 13.40 3.82
N ARG A 30 7.46 13.65 3.19
CA ARG A 30 7.48 14.09 1.79
C ARG A 30 6.91 13.02 0.86
N TYR A 31 7.31 11.76 1.04
CA TYR A 31 6.84 10.66 0.18
C TYR A 31 5.34 10.41 0.29
N LYS A 32 4.79 10.40 1.51
CA LYS A 32 3.38 10.03 1.75
C LYS A 32 2.38 11.00 1.12
N GLU A 33 2.78 12.24 0.83
CA GLU A 33 1.93 13.23 0.15
C GLU A 33 1.63 12.84 -1.31
N TYR A 34 2.56 12.16 -1.96
CA TYR A 34 2.43 11.72 -3.35
C TYR A 34 1.91 10.29 -3.48
N ALA A 35 1.87 9.55 -2.37
CA ALA A 35 1.41 8.17 -2.36
C ALA A 35 -0.12 8.08 -2.55
N PRO A 36 -0.62 7.10 -3.32
CA PRO A 36 -2.04 6.88 -3.48
C PRO A 36 -2.66 6.32 -2.18
N TRP A 37 -3.48 7.13 -1.51
CA TRP A 37 -4.18 6.69 -0.30
C TRP A 37 -5.54 6.06 -0.61
N GLN A 38 -5.81 4.90 -0.01
CA GLN A 38 -7.10 4.19 -0.10
C GLN A 38 -7.80 4.05 1.25
N SER A 39 -9.08 3.69 1.24
CA SER A 39 -9.83 3.39 2.48
C SER A 39 -9.68 1.92 2.88
N ALA A 40 -9.88 1.60 4.16
CA ALA A 40 -9.96 0.22 4.63
C ALA A 40 -11.07 -0.57 3.90
N HIS A 41 -12.16 0.09 3.52
CA HIS A 41 -13.24 -0.51 2.76
C HIS A 41 -12.80 -0.93 1.35
N ASP A 42 -11.94 -0.15 0.69
CA ASP A 42 -11.38 -0.51 -0.61
C ASP A 42 -10.52 -1.76 -0.54
N VAL A 43 -9.67 -1.86 0.49
CA VAL A 43 -8.90 -3.08 0.77
C VAL A 43 -9.82 -4.27 1.05
N GLY A 44 -10.89 -4.06 1.83
CA GLY A 44 -11.89 -5.09 2.12
C GLY A 44 -12.54 -5.66 0.86
N LYS A 45 -12.92 -4.81 -0.11
CA LYS A 45 -13.46 -5.26 -1.41
C LYS A 45 -12.47 -6.13 -2.17
N ALA A 46 -11.19 -5.76 -2.19
CA ALA A 46 -10.15 -6.56 -2.83
C ALA A 46 -9.95 -7.92 -2.15
N VAL A 47 -10.00 -7.96 -0.82
CA VAL A 47 -9.92 -9.22 -0.05
C VAL A 47 -11.08 -10.15 -0.39
N VAL A 48 -12.32 -9.64 -0.41
CA VAL A 48 -13.51 -10.43 -0.78
C VAL A 48 -13.38 -11.01 -2.18
N LEU A 49 -12.89 -10.23 -3.15
CA LEU A 49 -12.63 -10.71 -4.49
C LEU A 49 -11.60 -11.86 -4.48
N LEU A 50 -10.46 -11.68 -3.80
CA LEU A 50 -9.40 -12.69 -3.73
C LEU A 50 -9.80 -13.97 -2.99
N PHE A 51 -10.77 -13.93 -2.07
CA PHE A 51 -11.33 -15.16 -1.51
C PHE A 51 -11.96 -16.07 -2.56
N SER A 52 -12.48 -15.49 -3.65
CA SER A 52 -13.10 -16.24 -4.75
C SER A 52 -12.15 -16.49 -5.92
N THR A 53 -11.17 -15.62 -6.16
CA THR A 53 -10.31 -15.67 -7.36
C THR A 53 -8.82 -15.92 -7.06
N GLY A 54 -8.42 -15.84 -5.80
CA GLY A 54 -7.02 -15.87 -5.38
C GLY A 54 -6.38 -17.25 -5.57
N THR A 55 -5.14 -17.24 -6.03
CA THR A 55 -4.32 -18.45 -6.16
C THR A 55 -3.56 -18.71 -4.86
N THR A 56 -3.56 -19.97 -4.41
CA THR A 56 -2.81 -20.35 -3.20
C THR A 56 -1.30 -20.18 -3.41
N GLY A 57 -0.61 -19.68 -2.38
CA GLY A 57 0.82 -19.39 -2.44
C GLY A 57 1.17 -18.09 -3.18
N THR A 58 0.17 -17.29 -3.57
CA THR A 58 0.36 -16.01 -4.26
C THR A 58 0.20 -14.84 -3.29
N SER A 59 0.97 -13.77 -3.49
CA SER A 59 0.80 -12.48 -2.84
C SER A 59 0.15 -11.48 -3.81
N TYR A 60 -0.69 -10.60 -3.29
CA TYR A 60 -1.41 -9.60 -4.09
C TYR A 60 -1.22 -8.19 -3.55
N THR A 61 -0.90 -7.26 -4.45
CA THR A 61 -0.82 -5.83 -4.12
C THR A 61 -2.20 -5.21 -4.31
N VAL A 62 -2.63 -4.45 -3.30
CA VAL A 62 -3.90 -3.72 -3.32
C VAL A 62 -3.58 -2.25 -3.05
N ASP A 63 -3.72 -1.41 -4.07
CA ASP A 63 -3.29 -0.01 -3.97
C ASP A 63 -4.22 0.96 -4.70
N GLY A 64 -4.35 2.16 -4.15
CA GLY A 64 -5.17 3.25 -4.70
C GLY A 64 -6.64 2.89 -4.98
N GLY A 65 -7.20 1.89 -4.29
CA GLY A 65 -8.57 1.40 -4.50
C GLY A 65 -8.80 0.66 -5.82
N LYS A 66 -7.73 0.23 -6.49
CA LYS A 66 -7.77 -0.55 -7.74
C LYS A 66 -7.98 -2.04 -7.46
N PRO A 67 -8.39 -2.83 -8.46
CA PRO A 67 -8.42 -4.28 -8.35
C PRO A 67 -7.04 -4.85 -7.97
N PRO A 68 -6.99 -5.96 -7.20
CA PRO A 68 -5.74 -6.59 -6.77
C PRO A 68 -4.96 -7.13 -7.96
N ILE A 69 -3.64 -6.99 -7.91
CA ILE A 69 -2.71 -7.58 -8.89
C ILE A 69 -1.68 -8.45 -8.19
N VAL A 70 -1.03 -9.37 -8.92
CA VAL A 70 0.01 -10.24 -8.35
C VAL A 70 1.20 -9.40 -7.90
N SER A 71 1.62 -9.57 -6.65
CA SER A 71 2.78 -8.88 -6.09
C SER A 71 4.12 -9.47 -6.56
N PRO A 72 5.20 -8.67 -6.53
CA PRO A 72 5.19 -7.25 -6.23
C PRO A 72 4.64 -6.44 -7.41
N ASP A 73 3.74 -5.49 -7.14
CA ASP A 73 3.51 -4.42 -8.10
C ASP A 73 4.79 -3.59 -8.20
N ARG A 74 5.23 -3.32 -9.43
CA ARG A 74 6.46 -2.56 -9.67
C ARG A 74 6.13 -1.08 -9.60
N VAL A 75 6.14 -0.52 -8.39
CA VAL A 75 6.11 0.93 -8.22
C VAL A 75 7.53 1.45 -8.42
N ASN A 76 7.83 1.98 -9.61
CA ASN A 76 9.17 2.45 -9.96
C ASN A 76 9.39 3.88 -9.40
N ILE A 77 9.55 3.96 -8.07
CA ILE A 77 9.83 5.21 -7.35
C ILE A 77 11.29 5.16 -6.90
N SER A 78 12.15 5.87 -7.63
CA SER A 78 13.56 5.99 -7.24
C SER A 78 13.72 7.06 -6.16
N ILE A 79 14.75 6.92 -5.31
CA ILE A 79 15.14 8.00 -4.38
C ILE A 79 15.42 9.29 -5.16
N ALA A 80 16.03 9.19 -6.34
CA ALA A 80 16.24 10.34 -7.22
C ALA A 80 14.94 11.03 -7.67
N PHE A 81 13.86 10.28 -7.87
CA PHE A 81 12.53 10.86 -8.13
C PHE A 81 12.00 11.57 -6.89
N LEU A 82 12.09 10.94 -5.71
CA LEU A 82 11.62 11.54 -4.45
C LEU A 82 12.41 12.78 -4.03
N ASP A 83 13.71 12.82 -4.29
CA ASP A 83 14.56 13.99 -4.02
C ASP A 83 14.34 15.13 -5.04
N SER A 84 13.67 14.86 -6.16
CA SER A 84 13.33 15.85 -7.20
C SER A 84 11.95 16.51 -7.04
N LEU A 85 11.12 16.00 -6.13
CA LEU A 85 9.81 16.55 -5.76
C LEU A 85 9.96 17.68 -4.74
#